data_AF-M7B1D1-F1
#
_entry.id   AF-M7B1D1-F1
#
_cell.length_a   1.000
_cell.length_b   1.000
_cell.length_c   1.000
_cell.angle_alpha   90.00
_cell.angle_beta   90.00
_cell.angle_gamma   90.00
#
_symmetry.space_group_name_H-M   'P 1'
#
loop_
_entity.id
_entity.type
_entity.pdbx_description
1 polymer ?
#
loop_
_entity_poly.entity_id
_entity_poly.type
_entity_poly.pdbx_seq_one_letter_code
_entity_poly.pdbx_strand_id
1 'polypeptide(L)'
;MFGRKIYSSSSLQLQVANHQAMLGLYDFNMLRSMAKFGDFLPEDPKKGFYVILEEGKAVVKAALQAASDTADSAARTMASAISMRRTSWLQLLGLLTEVQQLIQDLPFDGQARFAEQTDTKLHRLKDSRVTLKTLGLATLQPEPWPQPSR
;
A
#
# COMPACT_ATOMS: atom_id res chain seq x y z
N MET A 1 18.04 -2.19 -2.02
CA MET A 1 17.92 -2.47 -0.56
C MET A 1 16.79 -1.71 0.14
N PHE A 2 16.47 -0.46 -0.21
CA PHE A 2 15.49 0.37 0.51
C PHE A 2 14.08 -0.22 0.66
N GLY A 3 13.51 -0.86 -0.38
CA GLY A 3 12.13 -1.37 -0.31
C GLY A 3 11.87 -2.43 0.78
N ARG A 4 12.88 -3.22 1.19
CA ARG A 4 12.71 -4.18 2.31
C ARG A 4 12.55 -3.49 3.65
N LYS A 5 13.42 -2.51 3.91
CA LYS A 5 13.40 -1.75 5.16
C LYS A 5 12.10 -0.93 5.28
N ILE A 6 11.70 -0.26 4.20
CA ILE A 6 10.47 0.53 4.15
C ILE A 6 9.25 -0.37 4.42
N TYR A 7 9.13 -1.50 3.70
CA TYR A 7 8.03 -2.45 3.93
C TYR A 7 7.97 -2.94 5.39
N SER A 8 9.11 -3.37 5.95
CA SER A 8 9.15 -3.87 7.33
C SER A 8 8.81 -2.78 8.35
N SER A 9 9.30 -1.55 8.14
CA SER A 9 8.98 -0.42 9.01
C SER A 9 7.49 -0.06 8.98
N SER A 10 6.89 0.00 7.79
CA SER A 10 5.47 0.30 7.63
C SER A 10 4.57 -0.83 8.11
N SER A 11 4.98 -2.09 7.95
CA SER A 11 4.27 -3.22 8.55
C SER A 11 4.23 -3.13 10.08
N LEU A 12 5.30 -2.65 10.72
CA LEU A 12 5.31 -2.41 12.16
C LEU A 12 4.38 -1.25 12.53
N GLN A 13 4.41 -0.14 11.78
CA GLN A 13 3.48 0.98 12.00
C GLN A 13 2.02 0.54 11.91
N LEU A 14 1.68 -0.33 10.95
CA LEU A 14 0.35 -0.89 10.81
C LEU A 14 -0.05 -1.74 12.04
N GLN A 15 0.87 -2.55 12.57
CA GLN A 15 0.62 -3.33 13.79
C GLN A 15 0.38 -2.42 15.00
N VAL A 16 1.18 -1.37 15.15
CA VAL A 16 1.02 -0.38 16.22
C VAL A 16 -0.33 0.33 16.10
N ALA A 17 -0.68 0.81 14.90
CA ALA A 17 -1.97 1.46 14.63
C ALA A 17 -3.15 0.54 14.95
N ASN A 18 -3.07 -0.74 14.58
CA ASN A 18 -4.09 -1.72 14.91
C ASN A 18 -4.24 -1.93 16.42
N HIS A 19 -3.11 -1.98 17.14
CA HIS A 19 -3.13 -2.07 18.60
C HIS A 19 -3.75 -0.82 19.25
N GLN A 20 -3.40 0.37 18.75
CA GLN A 20 -4.01 1.63 19.21
C GLN A 20 -5.51 1.69 18.94
N ALA A 21 -5.98 1.20 17.79
CA ALA A 21 -7.40 1.13 17.49
C ALA A 21 -8.16 0.20 18.45
N MET A 22 -7.56 -0.96 18.79
CA MET A 22 -8.11 -1.88 19.77
C MET A 22 -8.23 -1.25 21.16
N LEU A 23 -7.19 -0.53 21.61
CA LEU A 23 -7.22 0.20 22.88
C LEU A 23 -8.31 1.29 22.88
N GLY A 24 -8.39 2.09 21.82
CA GLY A 24 -9.43 3.11 21.68
C GLY A 24 -10.85 2.54 21.69
N LEU A 25 -11.06 1.36 21.10
CA LEU A 25 -12.37 0.67 21.16
C LEU A 25 -12.71 0.24 22.59
N TYR A 26 -11.73 -0.24 23.35
CA TYR A 26 -11.90 -0.57 24.77
C TYR A 26 -12.25 0.67 25.60
N ASP A 27 -11.50 1.76 25.43
CA ASP A 27 -11.75 3.03 26.13
C ASP A 27 -13.14 3.58 25.80
N PHE A 28 -13.57 3.46 24.55
CA PHE A 28 -14.91 3.85 24.13
C PHE A 28 -16.01 3.03 24.82
N ASN A 29 -15.82 1.70 24.93
CA ASN A 29 -16.74 0.82 25.63
C ASN A 29 -16.77 1.09 27.15
N MET A 30 -15.61 1.40 27.73
CA MET A 30 -15.49 1.81 29.12
C MET A 30 -16.25 3.12 29.38
N LEU A 31 -16.04 4.16 28.57
CA LEU A 31 -16.77 5.43 28.65
C LEU A 31 -18.28 5.23 28.46
N ARG A 32 -18.69 4.38 27.51
CA ARG A 32 -20.11 4.01 27.34
C ARG A 32 -20.69 3.34 28.59
N SER A 33 -19.90 2.52 29.28
CA SER A 33 -20.33 1.88 30.53
C SER A 33 -20.40 2.87 31.68
N MET A 34 -19.42 3.77 31.79
CA MET A 34 -19.42 4.89 32.75
C MET A 34 -20.67 5.76 32.61
N ALA A 35 -21.14 6.00 31.39
CA ALA A 35 -22.36 6.79 31.12
C ALA A 35 -23.58 6.32 31.94
N LYS A 36 -23.71 4.99 32.15
CA LYS A 36 -24.81 4.39 32.90
C LYS A 36 -24.78 4.74 34.39
N PHE A 37 -23.61 5.09 34.93
CA PHE A 37 -23.47 5.55 36.31
C PHE A 37 -23.94 7.00 36.48
N GLY A 38 -24.00 7.76 35.39
CA GLY A 38 -24.52 9.14 35.33
C GLY A 38 -25.91 9.29 35.94
N ASP A 39 -26.76 8.27 35.77
CA ASP A 39 -28.14 8.29 36.22
C ASP A 39 -28.29 8.14 37.75
N PHE A 40 -27.25 7.63 38.43
CA PHE A 40 -27.24 7.42 39.88
C PHE A 40 -26.55 8.58 40.65
N LEU A 41 -25.99 9.56 39.95
CA LEU A 41 -25.32 10.71 40.56
C LEU A 41 -26.33 11.75 41.07
N PRO A 42 -26.05 12.43 42.21
CA PRO A 42 -26.80 13.61 42.62
C PRO A 42 -26.72 14.71 41.55
N GLU A 43 -27.74 15.58 41.46
CA GLU A 43 -27.84 16.61 40.41
C GLU A 43 -26.62 17.55 40.34
N ASP A 44 -26.03 17.88 41.50
CA ASP A 44 -24.92 18.83 41.60
C ASP A 44 -23.64 18.38 40.85
N PRO A 45 -23.08 17.16 41.06
CA PRO A 45 -21.96 16.66 40.27
C PRO A 45 -22.32 16.14 38.87
N LYS A 46 -23.60 15.86 38.60
CA LYS A 46 -24.06 15.17 37.37
C LYS A 46 -23.67 15.90 36.09
N LYS A 47 -23.81 17.23 36.07
CA LYS A 47 -23.43 18.05 34.91
C LYS A 47 -21.92 17.94 34.62
N GLY A 48 -21.08 18.04 35.63
CA GLY A 48 -19.62 17.92 35.49
C GLY A 48 -19.21 16.54 34.98
N PHE A 49 -19.86 15.48 35.50
CA PHE A 49 -19.64 14.11 35.04
C PHE A 49 -19.88 13.94 33.53
N TYR A 50 -21.02 14.41 33.01
CA TYR A 50 -21.32 14.28 31.58
C TYR A 50 -20.39 15.14 30.70
N VAL A 51 -19.93 16.29 31.17
CA VAL A 51 -18.93 17.10 30.44
C VAL A 51 -17.63 16.31 30.26
N ILE A 52 -17.10 15.74 31.34
CA ILE A 52 -15.88 14.90 31.30
C ILE A 52 -16.09 13.68 30.41
N LEU A 53 -17.27 13.07 30.47
CA LEU A 53 -17.62 11.91 29.67
C LEU A 53 -17.61 12.21 28.16
N GLU A 54 -18.21 13.34 27.76
CA GLU A 54 -18.25 13.76 26.36
C GLU A 54 -16.87 14.18 25.85
N GLU A 55 -16.07 14.86 26.68
CA GLU A 55 -14.67 15.16 26.37
C GLU A 55 -13.86 13.88 26.18
N GLY A 56 -13.99 12.91 27.10
CA GLY A 56 -13.34 11.60 26.98
C GLY A 56 -13.74 10.88 25.68
N LYS A 57 -15.02 10.91 25.30
CA LYS A 57 -15.48 10.33 24.03
C LYS A 57 -14.87 11.04 22.83
N ALA A 58 -14.74 12.37 22.88
CA ALA A 58 -14.10 13.14 21.82
C ALA A 58 -12.61 12.78 21.67
N VAL A 59 -11.88 12.65 22.78
CA VAL A 59 -10.48 12.22 22.81
C VAL A 59 -10.33 10.82 22.22
N VAL A 60 -11.17 9.86 22.63
CA VAL A 60 -11.12 8.48 22.10
C VAL A 60 -11.44 8.43 20.61
N LYS A 61 -12.43 9.21 20.13
CA LYS A 61 -12.71 9.33 18.69
C LYS A 61 -11.52 9.90 17.91
N ALA A 62 -10.87 10.94 18.43
CA ALA A 62 -9.69 11.52 17.81
C ALA A 62 -8.52 10.52 17.77
N ALA A 63 -8.31 9.74 18.85
CA ALA A 63 -7.30 8.69 18.89
C ALA A 63 -7.59 7.56 17.87
N LEU A 64 -8.85 7.13 17.74
CA LEU A 64 -9.28 6.15 16.73
C LEU A 64 -9.04 6.67 15.31
N GLN A 65 -9.33 7.95 15.05
CA GLN A 65 -9.06 8.58 13.76
C GLN A 65 -7.55 8.61 13.46
N ALA A 66 -6.72 9.03 14.43
CA ALA A 66 -5.28 9.05 14.27
C ALA A 66 -4.69 7.64 14.02
N ALA A 67 -5.24 6.61 14.68
CA ALA A 67 -4.87 5.22 14.42
C ALA A 67 -5.25 4.80 12.98
N SER A 68 -6.45 5.16 12.51
CA SER A 68 -6.89 4.91 11.13
C SER A 68 -5.98 5.60 10.10
N ASP A 69 -5.65 6.87 10.31
CA ASP A 69 -4.78 7.64 9.42
C ASP A 69 -3.36 7.05 9.39
N THR A 70 -2.86 6.58 10.53
CA THR A 70 -1.58 5.88 10.62
C THR A 70 -1.60 4.56 9.86
N ALA A 71 -2.67 3.77 10.01
CA ALA A 71 -2.83 2.51 9.30
C ALA A 71 -2.88 2.70 7.77
N ASP A 72 -3.62 3.71 7.30
CA ASP A 72 -3.70 4.06 5.88
C ASP A 72 -2.35 4.55 5.33
N SER A 73 -1.65 5.43 6.06
CA SER A 73 -0.29 5.87 5.70
C SER A 73 0.69 4.70 5.62
N ALA A 74 0.64 3.79 6.59
CA ALA A 74 1.44 2.57 6.59
C ALA A 74 1.13 1.69 5.36
N ALA A 75 -0.14 1.49 5.03
CA ALA A 75 -0.57 0.73 3.86
C ALA A 75 -0.07 1.35 2.55
N ARG A 76 -0.21 2.67 2.37
CA ARG A 76 0.32 3.39 1.19
C ARG A 76 1.83 3.27 1.08
N THR A 77 2.54 3.33 2.21
CA THR A 77 4.01 3.20 2.24
C THR A 77 4.45 1.77 1.89
N MET A 78 3.72 0.75 2.37
CA MET A 78 3.93 -0.64 1.95
C MET A 78 3.70 -0.83 0.45
N ALA A 79 2.61 -0.27 -0.09
CA ALA A 79 2.31 -0.29 -1.53
C ALA A 79 3.42 0.37 -2.35
N SER A 80 3.93 1.52 -1.90
CA SER A 80 5.05 2.22 -2.53
C SER A 80 6.32 1.38 -2.52
N ALA A 81 6.65 0.72 -1.40
CA ALA A 81 7.80 -0.16 -1.29
C ALA A 81 7.72 -1.39 -2.22
N ILE A 82 6.52 -1.93 -2.42
CA ILE A 82 6.26 -3.00 -3.38
C ILE A 82 6.45 -2.47 -4.81
N SER A 83 5.87 -1.32 -5.14
CA SER A 83 6.02 -0.68 -6.46
C SER A 83 7.49 -0.45 -6.80
N MET A 84 8.27 0.17 -5.90
CA MET A 84 9.72 0.35 -6.07
C MET A 84 10.45 -0.97 -6.37
N ARG A 85 10.11 -2.05 -5.66
CA ARG A 85 10.70 -3.37 -5.90
C ARG A 85 10.31 -3.94 -7.27
N ARG A 86 9.05 -3.77 -7.70
CA ARG A 86 8.58 -4.19 -9.03
C ARG A 86 9.33 -3.43 -10.12
N THR A 87 9.44 -2.11 -10.00
CA THR A 87 10.17 -1.28 -10.97
C THR A 87 11.64 -1.68 -11.06
N SER A 88 12.33 -1.87 -9.92
CA SER A 88 13.73 -2.33 -9.94
C SER A 88 13.89 -3.70 -10.61
N TRP A 89 12.96 -4.63 -10.37
CA TRP A 89 13.00 -5.95 -11.00
C TRP A 89 12.74 -5.88 -12.51
N LEU A 90 11.77 -5.07 -12.95
CA LEU A 90 11.46 -4.87 -14.36
C LEU A 90 12.58 -4.17 -15.14
N GLN A 91 13.29 -3.23 -14.50
CA GLN A 91 14.47 -2.58 -15.08
C GLN A 91 15.60 -3.60 -15.32
N LEU A 92 15.81 -4.53 -14.39
CA LEU A 92 16.81 -5.61 -14.55
C LEU A 92 16.49 -6.56 -15.72
N LEU A 93 15.23 -6.68 -16.11
CA LEU A 93 14.81 -7.54 -17.23
C LEU A 93 15.02 -6.91 -18.62
N GLY A 94 15.39 -5.63 -18.71
CA GLY A 94 15.62 -4.95 -19.99
C GLY A 94 14.38 -4.89 -20.90
N LEU A 95 13.18 -4.89 -20.31
CA LEU A 95 11.90 -4.86 -21.02
C LEU A 95 11.61 -3.46 -21.59
N LEU A 96 10.86 -3.40 -22.70
CA LEU A 96 10.33 -2.15 -23.25
C LEU A 96 9.47 -1.40 -22.21
N THR A 97 9.51 -0.08 -22.23
CA THR A 97 8.85 0.77 -21.22
C THR A 97 7.33 0.56 -21.19
N GLU A 98 6.70 0.32 -22.33
CA GLU A 98 5.26 0.04 -22.43
C GLU A 98 4.88 -1.27 -21.72
N VAL A 99 5.79 -2.27 -21.78
CA VAL A 99 5.63 -3.56 -21.10
C VAL A 99 5.80 -3.40 -19.59
N GLN A 100 6.76 -2.56 -19.18
CA GLN A 100 6.99 -2.28 -17.77
C GLN A 100 5.80 -1.57 -17.12
N GLN A 101 5.14 -0.64 -17.83
CA GLN A 101 3.94 0.05 -17.35
C GLN A 101 2.77 -0.93 -17.19
N LEU A 102 2.49 -1.76 -18.21
CA LEU A 102 1.42 -2.76 -18.17
C LEU A 102 1.53 -3.76 -16.99
N ILE A 103 2.77 -4.07 -16.58
CA ILE A 103 3.06 -4.98 -15.46
C ILE A 103 3.04 -4.24 -14.11
N GLN A 104 3.45 -2.96 -14.06
CA GLN A 104 3.39 -2.15 -12.84
C GLN A 104 1.95 -1.87 -12.40
N ASP A 105 1.05 -1.64 -13.35
CA ASP A 105 -0.37 -1.32 -13.10
C ASP A 105 -1.19 -2.54 -12.66
N LEU A 106 -0.59 -3.73 -12.60
CA LEU A 106 -1.28 -4.92 -12.08
C LEU A 106 -1.53 -4.80 -10.59
N PRO A 107 -2.71 -5.23 -10.09
CA PRO A 107 -2.98 -5.24 -8.66
C PRO A 107 -1.97 -6.08 -7.88
N PHE A 108 -1.81 -5.79 -6.60
CA PHE A 108 -1.04 -6.61 -5.66
C PHE A 108 -2.00 -7.50 -4.88
N ASP A 109 -1.79 -8.81 -4.90
CA ASP A 109 -2.68 -9.82 -4.30
C ASP A 109 -2.32 -10.17 -2.84
N GLY A 110 -1.24 -9.59 -2.31
CA GLY A 110 -0.80 -9.84 -0.94
C GLY A 110 0.10 -11.07 -0.77
N GLN A 111 0.21 -11.96 -1.75
CA GLN A 111 0.90 -13.24 -1.61
C GLN A 111 2.24 -13.27 -2.35
N ALA A 112 2.28 -12.73 -3.58
CA ALA A 112 3.47 -12.67 -4.40
C ALA A 112 3.80 -11.23 -4.82
N ARG A 113 5.04 -10.98 -5.26
CA ARG A 113 5.45 -9.63 -5.72
C ARG A 113 4.64 -9.14 -6.92
N PHE A 114 3.93 -10.03 -7.61
CA PHE A 114 3.13 -9.80 -8.80
C PHE A 114 1.88 -10.67 -8.72
N ALA A 115 0.77 -10.21 -9.31
CA ALA A 115 -0.43 -11.03 -9.40
C ALA A 115 -0.18 -12.26 -10.27
N GLU A 116 -0.94 -13.34 -10.06
CA GLU A 116 -0.88 -14.57 -10.87
C GLU A 116 -0.93 -14.30 -12.39
N GLN A 117 -1.69 -13.29 -12.81
CA GLN A 117 -1.81 -12.83 -14.20
C GLN A 117 -0.47 -12.37 -14.82
N THR A 118 0.52 -11.97 -14.02
CA THR A 118 1.79 -11.45 -14.52
C THR A 118 2.53 -12.49 -15.34
N ASP A 119 2.49 -13.76 -14.94
CA ASP A 119 3.17 -14.83 -15.66
C ASP A 119 2.52 -15.09 -17.03
N THR A 120 1.18 -15.04 -17.08
CA THR A 120 0.42 -15.15 -18.33
C THR A 120 0.70 -13.98 -19.28
N LYS A 121 0.82 -12.76 -18.75
CA LYS A 121 1.19 -11.57 -19.54
C LYS A 121 2.62 -11.68 -20.07
N LEU A 122 3.58 -12.10 -19.24
CA LEU A 122 4.98 -12.35 -19.64
C LEU A 122 5.07 -13.41 -20.74
N HIS A 123 4.32 -14.51 -20.60
CA HIS A 123 4.25 -15.55 -21.61
C HIS A 123 3.70 -15.04 -22.94
N ARG A 124 2.57 -14.32 -22.92
CA ARG A 124 2.02 -13.69 -24.12
C ARG A 124 3.00 -12.75 -24.81
N LEU A 125 3.76 -11.99 -24.02
CA LEU A 125 4.76 -11.05 -24.53
C LEU A 125 5.98 -11.75 -25.12
N LYS A 126 6.40 -12.85 -24.52
CA LYS A 126 7.43 -13.73 -25.08
C LYS A 126 6.97 -14.28 -26.42
N ASP A 127 5.74 -14.78 -26.49
CA ASP A 127 5.18 -15.39 -27.69
C ASP A 127 5.01 -14.35 -28.80
N SER A 128 4.52 -13.14 -28.49
CA SER A 128 4.44 -12.05 -29.48
C SER A 128 5.82 -11.65 -30.01
N ARG A 129 6.85 -11.63 -29.16
CA ARG A 129 8.23 -11.35 -29.58
C ARG A 129 8.80 -12.45 -30.45
N VAL A 130 8.48 -13.71 -30.17
CA VAL A 130 8.84 -14.85 -31.02
C VAL A 130 8.15 -14.70 -32.38
N THR A 131 6.83 -14.43 -32.41
CA THR A 131 6.07 -14.23 -33.66
C THR A 131 6.61 -13.07 -34.49
N LEU A 132 6.93 -11.93 -33.89
CA LEU A 132 7.53 -10.79 -34.59
C LEU A 132 8.90 -11.12 -35.20
N LYS A 133 9.71 -11.95 -34.52
CA LYS A 133 10.96 -12.47 -35.07
C LYS A 133 10.69 -13.43 -36.23
N THR A 134 9.69 -14.30 -36.14
CA THR A 134 9.31 -15.24 -37.21
C THR A 134 8.80 -14.50 -38.46
N LEU A 135 8.14 -13.36 -38.27
CA LEU A 135 7.65 -12.49 -39.34
C LEU A 135 8.75 -11.59 -39.96
N GLY A 136 10.00 -11.70 -39.50
CA GLY A 136 11.15 -10.96 -40.06
C GLY A 136 11.21 -9.47 -39.67
N LEU A 137 10.33 -8.99 -38.79
CA LEU A 137 10.19 -7.57 -38.44
C LEU A 137 11.16 -7.08 -37.35
N ALA A 138 12.01 -7.96 -36.80
CA ALA A 138 12.89 -7.65 -35.66
C ALA A 138 14.30 -7.17 -36.04
N THR A 139 14.62 -7.01 -37.32
CA THR A 139 15.91 -6.49 -37.79
C THR A 139 15.70 -5.32 -38.74
N LEU A 140 15.48 -4.13 -38.19
CA LEU A 140 16.00 -2.93 -38.83
C LEU A 140 17.43 -2.75 -38.30
N GLN A 141 18.39 -3.37 -39.00
CA GLN A 141 19.79 -2.99 -38.85
C GLN A 141 19.93 -1.51 -39.25
N PRO A 142 20.69 -0.68 -38.52
CA PRO A 142 21.13 0.60 -39.04
C PRO A 142 21.96 0.34 -40.30
N GLU A 143 21.55 0.94 -41.41
CA GLU A 143 22.24 0.94 -42.70
C GLU A 143 23.74 1.28 -42.50
N PRO A 144 24.70 0.51 -43.06
CA PRO A 144 26.11 0.83 -42.96
C PRO A 144 26.42 2.09 -43.76
N TRP A 145 26.98 3.11 -43.11
CA TRP A 145 27.38 4.37 -43.76
C TRP A 145 28.27 4.09 -44.98
N PRO A 146 28.04 4.75 -46.14
CA PRO A 146 28.86 4.56 -47.31
C PRO A 146 30.29 5.07 -47.07
N GLN A 147 31.29 4.23 -47.36
CA GLN A 147 32.69 4.64 -47.31
C GLN A 147 33.05 5.52 -48.52
N PRO A 148 33.89 6.55 -48.36
CA PRO A 148 34.32 7.39 -49.46
C PRO A 148 35.35 6.66 -50.33
N SER A 149 35.13 6.73 -51.64
CA SER A 149 36.07 6.31 -52.69
C SER A 149 37.40 7.06 -52.56
N ARG A 150 38.52 6.32 -52.72
CA ARG A 150 39.88 6.87 -52.79
C ARG A 150 40.06 7.88 -53.91
#